data_AF-A0A2N0Z1D2-F1
#
_entry.id   AF-A0A2N0Z1D2-F1
#
_cell.length_a   1.000
_cell.length_b   1.000
_cell.length_c   1.000
_cell.angle_alpha   90.00
_cell.angle_beta   90.00
_cell.angle_gamma   90.00
#
_symmetry.space_group_name_H-M   'P 1'
#
loop_
_entity.id
_entity.type
_entity.pdbx_description
1 polymer ?
#
loop_
_entity_poly.entity_id
_entity_poly.type
_entity_poly.pdbx_seq_one_letter_code
_entity_poly.pdbx_strand_id
1 'polypeptide(L)' 'MTELLKAVEYRKETLIQQLISFGVYKKESQQLYELTLSEIETEYRNQIKTKQLSSES' A
#
# COMPACT_ATOMS: atom_id res chain seq x y z
N MET A 1 17.47 -18.24 1.72
CA MET A 1 16.53 -17.27 1.12
C MET A 1 17.30 -16.26 0.29
N THR A 2 16.91 -16.09 -0.97
CA THR A 2 17.46 -15.12 -1.93
C THR A 2 17.18 -13.69 -1.49
N GLU A 3 18.17 -12.79 -1.58
CA GLU A 3 18.09 -11.38 -1.18
C GLU A 3 16.96 -10.60 -1.87
N LEU A 4 16.59 -11.03 -3.08
CA LEU A 4 15.48 -10.47 -3.85
C LEU A 4 14.12 -10.61 -3.14
N LEU A 5 13.87 -11.75 -2.48
CA LEU A 5 12.59 -11.97 -1.77
C LEU A 5 12.47 -11.01 -0.59
N LYS A 6 13.57 -10.82 0.16
CA LYS A 6 13.62 -9.87 1.28
C LYS A 6 13.33 -8.44 0.85
N ALA A 7 13.87 -8.01 -0.29
CA ALA A 7 13.62 -6.67 -0.80
C ALA A 7 12.14 -6.47 -1.20
N VAL A 8 11.52 -7.50 -1.78
CA VAL A 8 10.10 -7.50 -2.16
C VAL A 8 9.20 -7.49 -0.92
N GLU A 9 9.49 -8.34 0.07
CA GLU A 9 8.76 -8.41 1.35
C GLU A 9 8.87 -7.10 2.13
N TYR A 10 10.08 -6.56 2.27
CA TYR A 10 10.33 -5.28 2.96
C TYR A 10 9.54 -4.13 2.32
N ARG A 11 9.51 -4.10 0.98
CA ARG A 11 8.76 -3.09 0.23
C ARG A 11 7.25 -3.26 0.41
N LYS A 12 6.76 -4.51 0.47
CA LYS A 12 5.36 -4.81 0.78
C LYS A 12 4.99 -4.29 2.17
N GLU A 13 5.77 -4.64 3.19
CA GLU A 13 5.52 -4.22 4.57
C GLU A 13 5.54 -2.69 4.70
N THR A 14 6.49 -2.01 4.06
CA THR A 14 6.58 -0.55 4.05
C THR A 14 5.28 0.07 3.52
N LEU A 15 4.78 -0.39 2.37
CA LEU A 15 3.55 0.15 1.79
C LEU A 15 2.32 -0.14 2.65
N ILE A 16 2.25 -1.33 3.27
CA ILE A 16 1.16 -1.67 4.21
C ILE A 16 1.17 -0.72 5.40
N GLN A 17 2.33 -0.47 6.02
CA GLN A 17 2.46 0.49 7.13
C GLN A 17 2.01 1.90 6.72
N GLN A 18 2.35 2.34 5.51
CA GLN A 18 1.91 3.64 5.02
C GLN A 18 0.40 3.69 4.79
N LEU A 19 -0.19 2.65 4.18
CA LEU A 19 -1.65 2.54 3.99
C LEU A 19 -2.39 2.57 5.34
N ILE A 20 -1.88 1.85 6.34
CA ILE A 20 -2.39 1.89 7.72
C ILE A 20 -2.32 3.31 8.27
N SER A 21 -1.21 4.03 8.04
CA SER A 21 -1.07 5.43 8.43
C SER A 21 -2.03 6.38 7.69
N PHE A 22 -2.52 6.01 6.50
CA PHE A 22 -3.59 6.72 5.80
C PHE A 22 -5.00 6.34 6.31
N GLY A 23 -5.10 5.40 7.26
CA GLY A 23 -6.37 4.88 7.76
C GLY A 23 -6.98 3.77 6.90
N VAL A 24 -6.18 3.18 5.99
CA VAL A 24 -6.58 2.07 5.12
C VAL A 24 -6.06 0.78 5.72
N TYR A 25 -6.96 -0.09 6.18
CA TYR A 25 -6.61 -1.36 6.83
C TYR A 25 -6.97 -2.58 5.99
N LYS A 26 -7.94 -2.43 5.08
CA LYS A 26 -8.48 -3.50 4.23
C LYS A 26 -9.03 -2.91 2.95
N LYS A 27 -9.00 -3.69 1.88
CA LYS A 27 -9.58 -3.37 0.57
C LYS A 27 -10.64 -4.39 0.23
N GLU A 28 -11.85 -3.96 -0.14
CA GLU A 28 -12.91 -4.85 -0.65
C GLU A 28 -13.17 -6.09 0.21
N SER A 29 -13.01 -5.96 1.54
CA SER A 29 -13.13 -7.02 2.56
C SER A 29 -11.92 -7.93 2.78
N GLN A 30 -10.83 -7.78 2.02
CA GLN A 30 -9.56 -8.47 2.24
C GLN A 30 -8.56 -7.59 2.99
N GLN A 31 -7.79 -8.18 3.91
CA GLN A 31 -6.73 -7.47 4.62
C GLN A 31 -5.60 -7.07 3.66
N LEU A 32 -4.90 -5.97 3.94
CA LEU A 32 -3.75 -5.55 3.13
C LEU A 32 -2.66 -6.64 3.03
N TYR A 33 -2.53 -7.51 4.03
CA TYR A 33 -1.58 -8.62 4.00
C TYR A 33 -1.96 -9.72 3.01
N GLU A 34 -3.26 -9.90 2.74
CA GLU A 34 -3.79 -10.87 1.77
C GLU A 34 -3.59 -10.40 0.33
N LEU A 35 -3.48 -9.08 0.13
CA LEU A 35 -3.21 -8.49 -1.18
C LEU A 35 -1.79 -8.79 -1.67
N THR A 36 -1.63 -8.83 -2.99
CA THR A 36 -0.31 -8.88 -3.63
C THR A 36 0.41 -7.53 -3.53
N LEU A 37 1.74 -7.52 -3.68
CA LEU A 37 2.54 -6.27 -3.67
C LEU A 37 2.01 -5.25 -4.68
N SER A 38 1.64 -5.71 -5.88
CA SER A 38 1.13 -4.85 -6.96
C SER A 38 -0.21 -4.19 -6.60
N GLU A 39 -1.09 -4.92 -5.91
CA GLU A 39 -2.36 -4.38 -5.43
C GLU A 39 -2.13 -3.33 -4.33
N ILE A 40 -1.24 -3.61 -3.39
CA ILE A 40 -0.86 -2.66 -2.33
C ILE A 40 -0.24 -1.38 -2.94
N GLU A 41 0.63 -1.52 -3.94
CA GLU A 41 1.21 -0.38 -4.66
C GLU A 41 0.14 0.44 -5.38
N THR A 42 -0.86 -0.23 -5.98
CA THR A 42 -1.98 0.43 -6.65
C THR A 42 -2.84 1.23 -5.67
N GLU A 43 -3.20 0.62 -4.54
CA GLU A 43 -3.96 1.30 -3.48
C GLU A 43 -3.19 2.50 -2.93
N TYR A 44 -1.90 2.32 -2.63
CA TYR A 44 -1.06 3.39 -2.10
C TYR A 44 -0.96 4.57 -3.09
N ARG A 45 -0.77 4.29 -4.39
CA ARG A 45 -0.79 5.33 -5.43
C ARG A 45 -2.14 6.04 -5.51
N ASN A 46 -3.24 5.30 -5.37
CA ASN A 46 -4.57 5.89 -5.39
C ASN A 46 -4.80 6.81 -4.18
N GLN A 47 -4.34 6.41 -2.99
CA GLN A 47 -4.41 7.21 -1.77
C GLN A 47 -3.56 8.49 -1.85
N ILE A 48 -2.37 8.43 -2.45
CA ILE A 48 -1.56 9.64 -2.67
C ILE A 48 -2.20 10.56 -3.70
N LYS A 49 -2.77 9.99 -4.78
CA LYS A 49 -3.47 10.78 -5.81
C LYS A 49 -4.68 11.51 -5.23
N THR A 50 -5.52 10.83 -4.45
CA THR A 50 -6.71 11.46 -3.86
C THR A 50 -6.35 12.56 -2.86
N LYS A 51 -5.23 12.44 -2.12
CA LYS A 51 -4.80 13.49 -1.18
C LYS A 51 -4.29 14.76 -1.87
N GLN A 52 -3.74 14.65 -3.08
CA GLN A 52 -3.23 15.81 -3.83
C GLN A 52 -4.35 16.60 -4.52
N LEU A 53 -5.43 15.95 -4.97
CA LEU A 53 -6.56 16.67 -5.60
C LEU A 53 -7.39 17.52 -4.61
N SER A 54 -7.23 17.37 -3.30
CA SER A 54 -7.95 18.17 -2.31
C SER A 54 -7.26 19.48 -1.92
N SER A 55 -6.08 19.80 -2.48
CA SER A 55 -5.36 21.07 -2.22
C SER A 55 -5.33 22.03 -3.43
N GLU A 56 -5.97 21.67 -4.54
CA GLU A 56 -6.22 22.58 -5.67
C GLU A 56 -7.72 22.83 -5.82
N SER A 57 -8.30 23.62 -4.91
CA SER A 57 -9.63 24.23 -5.08
C SER A 57 -9.67 25.58 -4.37
#